data_AF-A0A371D364-F1
#
_entry.id   AF-A0A371D364-F1
#
_cell.length_a   1.000
_cell.length_b   1.000
_cell.length_c   1.000
_cell.angle_alpha   90.00
_cell.angle_beta   90.00
_cell.angle_gamma   90.00
#
_symmetry.space_group_name_H-M   'P 1'
#
loop_
_entity.id
_entity.type
_entity.pdbx_description
1 polymer ?
#
loop_
_entity_poly.entity_id
_entity_poly.type
_entity_poly.pdbx_seq_one_letter_code
_entity_poly.pdbx_strand_id
1 'polypeptide(L)'
;PEDETFAVIRMDPVAMVRHLNDPEALRAAQALSTRSYLVYLHCDSVLPFPGKPWYGFTVYLVGPCLPPHDCDFMTSEMCIPIFPNASHPEGREPVRPQPVFPFDNCYIWSGLNMKIRVCSEPDGFD
;
A
#
# COMPACT_ATOMS: atom_id res chain seq x y z
N PRO A 1 -10.50 4.96 5.94
CA PRO A 1 -9.48 3.96 6.29
C PRO A 1 -8.99 4.20 7.72
N GLU A 2 -8.91 3.14 8.54
CA GLU A 2 -8.30 3.21 9.87
C GLU A 2 -6.79 2.96 9.75
N ASP A 3 -6.00 3.62 10.60
CA ASP A 3 -4.56 3.37 10.70
C ASP A 3 -4.30 1.95 11.24
N GLU A 4 -3.12 1.39 10.93
CA GLU A 4 -2.70 0.06 11.38
C GLU A 4 -3.56 -1.11 10.86
N THR A 5 -4.20 -0.91 9.70
CA THR A 5 -5.02 -1.92 9.03
C THR A 5 -4.42 -2.39 7.70
N PHE A 6 -4.86 -3.56 7.24
CA PHE A 6 -4.55 -4.05 5.90
C PHE A 6 -5.62 -3.58 4.92
N ALA A 7 -5.21 -3.12 3.74
CA ALA A 7 -6.10 -2.65 2.70
C ALA A 7 -5.67 -3.13 1.32
N VAL A 8 -6.62 -3.22 0.41
CA VAL A 8 -6.34 -3.36 -1.02
C VAL A 8 -6.44 -1.99 -1.66
N ILE A 9 -5.37 -1.55 -2.30
CA ILE A 9 -5.34 -0.28 -3.02
C ILE A 9 -5.23 -0.52 -4.53
N ARG A 10 -5.86 0.37 -5.29
CA ARG A 10 -5.72 0.42 -6.76
C ARG A 10 -5.59 1.88 -7.17
N MET A 11 -4.62 2.16 -8.02
CA MET A 11 -4.44 3.51 -8.54
C MET A 11 -5.55 3.89 -9.52
N ASP A 12 -6.01 5.15 -9.46
CA ASP A 12 -6.82 5.77 -10.50
C ASP A 12 -5.98 6.81 -11.26
N PRO A 13 -5.27 6.39 -12.32
CA PRO A 13 -4.38 7.28 -13.05
C PRO A 13 -5.14 8.41 -13.74
N VAL A 14 -6.41 8.21 -14.10
CA VAL A 14 -7.23 9.23 -14.77
C VAL A 14 -7.59 10.33 -13.79
N ALA A 15 -8.09 9.98 -12.59
CA ALA A 15 -8.37 10.97 -11.56
C ALA A 15 -7.11 11.76 -11.15
N MET A 16 -5.95 11.08 -11.12
CA MET A 16 -4.67 11.72 -10.80
C MET A 16 -4.26 12.82 -11.79
N VAL A 17 -4.57 12.69 -13.09
CA VAL A 17 -4.13 13.67 -14.11
C VAL A 17 -5.23 14.59 -14.62
N ARG A 18 -6.52 14.28 -14.38
CA ARG A 18 -7.67 15.02 -14.92
C ARG A 18 -7.60 16.52 -14.64
N HIS A 19 -7.17 16.89 -13.44
CA HIS A 19 -7.08 18.29 -13.00
C HIS A 19 -5.98 19.10 -13.72
N LEU A 20 -5.04 18.45 -14.41
CA LEU A 20 -3.98 19.10 -15.17
C LEU A 20 -4.46 19.67 -16.51
N ASN A 21 -5.63 19.24 -17.00
CA ASN A 21 -6.17 19.59 -18.32
C ASN A 21 -5.17 19.33 -19.47
N ASP A 22 -4.36 18.28 -19.34
CA ASP A 22 -3.37 17.86 -20.33
C ASP A 22 -3.88 16.63 -21.11
N PRO A 23 -4.20 16.76 -22.41
CA PRO A 23 -4.68 15.66 -23.23
C PRO A 23 -3.67 14.51 -23.39
N GLU A 24 -2.36 14.81 -23.39
CA GLU A 24 -1.32 13.79 -23.51
C GLU A 24 -1.24 12.95 -22.24
N ALA A 25 -1.20 13.62 -21.08
CA ALA A 25 -1.22 12.95 -19.78
C ALA A 25 -2.51 12.12 -19.60
N LEU A 26 -3.66 12.63 -20.03
CA LEU A 26 -4.93 11.91 -19.95
C LEU A 26 -4.92 10.65 -20.82
N ARG A 27 -4.43 10.74 -22.05
CA ARG A 27 -4.33 9.58 -22.96
C ARG A 27 -3.35 8.53 -22.40
N ALA A 28 -2.22 8.97 -21.85
CA ALA A 28 -1.26 8.07 -21.21
C ALA A 28 -1.88 7.38 -19.98
N ALA A 29 -2.59 8.12 -19.13
CA ALA A 29 -3.30 7.59 -17.97
C ALA A 29 -4.36 6.55 -18.34
N GLN A 30 -5.13 6.79 -19.40
CA GLN A 30 -6.13 5.84 -19.91
C GLN A 30 -5.52 4.56 -20.47
N ALA A 31 -4.28 4.62 -20.97
CA ALA A 31 -3.58 3.46 -21.50
C ALA A 31 -2.91 2.59 -20.41
N LEU A 32 -2.84 3.06 -19.16
CA LEU A 32 -2.24 2.31 -18.06
C LEU A 32 -3.17 1.18 -17.59
N SER A 33 -2.63 -0.04 -17.57
CA SER A 33 -3.28 -1.16 -16.89
C SER A 33 -3.05 -1.04 -15.38
N THR A 34 -4.11 -0.75 -14.63
CA THR A 34 -4.04 -0.70 -13.17
C THR A 34 -4.08 -2.10 -12.57
N ARG A 35 -3.47 -2.26 -11.40
CA ARG A 35 -3.48 -3.51 -10.62
C ARG A 35 -3.85 -3.20 -9.18
N SER A 36 -4.42 -4.19 -8.51
CA SER A 36 -4.69 -4.12 -7.08
C SER A 36 -3.47 -4.60 -6.31
N TYR A 37 -3.15 -3.90 -5.23
CA TYR A 37 -2.01 -4.20 -4.37
C TYR A 37 -2.50 -4.32 -2.93
N LEU A 38 -2.01 -5.32 -2.23
CA LEU A 38 -2.25 -5.47 -0.80
C LEU A 38 -1.20 -4.65 -0.05
N VAL A 39 -1.65 -3.84 0.90
CA VAL A 39 -0.80 -2.95 1.67
C VAL A 39 -1.16 -2.96 3.15
N TYR A 40 -0.18 -2.63 3.97
CA TYR A 40 -0.38 -2.27 5.37
C TYR A 40 -0.38 -0.75 5.50
N LEU A 41 -1.47 -0.18 6.03
CA LEU A 41 -1.64 1.25 6.24
C LEU A 41 -0.93 1.65 7.55
N HIS A 42 0.00 2.58 7.45
CA HIS A 42 0.74 3.11 8.59
C HIS A 42 0.66 4.63 8.62
N CYS A 43 0.31 5.16 9.80
CA CYS A 43 0.35 6.57 10.21
C CYS A 43 0.07 7.64 9.13
N ASP A 44 -0.98 8.43 9.36
CA ASP A 44 -1.25 9.63 8.59
C ASP A 44 -0.03 10.60 8.61
N SER A 45 0.60 10.78 7.45
CA SER A 45 1.72 11.72 7.31
C SER A 45 1.27 13.17 7.19
N VAL A 46 -0.04 13.43 7.17
CA VAL A 46 -0.64 14.73 6.87
C VAL A 46 -1.88 14.95 7.74
N LEU A 47 -1.74 15.73 8.82
CA LEU A 47 -2.87 16.18 9.65
C LEU A 47 -4.10 16.56 8.78
N PRO A 48 -5.31 16.10 9.12
CA PRO A 48 -6.51 16.43 8.37
C PRO A 48 -6.75 17.93 8.45
N PHE A 49 -6.47 18.65 7.36
CA PHE A 49 -6.74 20.07 7.26
C PHE A 49 -8.14 20.27 6.66
N PRO A 50 -8.97 21.15 7.25
CA PRO A 50 -10.27 21.51 6.68
C PRO A 50 -10.12 21.91 5.20
N GLY A 51 -10.92 21.28 4.33
CA GLY A 51 -10.96 21.59 2.89
C GLY A 51 -10.02 20.77 1.99
N LYS A 52 -9.27 19.80 2.53
CA LYS A 52 -8.53 18.83 1.68
C LYS A 52 -9.47 17.70 1.23
N PRO A 53 -9.61 17.43 -0.07
CA PRO A 53 -10.47 16.36 -0.58
C PRO A 53 -9.81 14.96 -0.50
N TRP A 54 -8.74 14.82 0.28
CA TRP A 54 -7.94 13.60 0.36
C TRP A 54 -7.28 13.43 1.73
N TYR A 55 -7.02 12.18 2.09
CA TYR A 55 -6.29 11.73 3.28
C TYR A 55 -4.92 11.18 2.88
N GLY A 56 -3.88 11.48 3.66
CA GLY A 56 -2.52 10.99 3.42
C GLY A 56 -2.25 9.72 4.22
N PHE A 57 -1.57 8.75 3.63
CA PHE A 57 -1.10 7.56 4.38
C PHE A 57 0.31 7.20 3.94
N THR A 58 1.12 6.70 4.87
CA THR A 58 2.28 5.88 4.51
C THR A 58 1.83 4.43 4.41
N VAL A 59 2.19 3.74 3.34
CA VAL A 59 1.82 2.34 3.15
C VAL A 59 3.06 1.49 2.93
N TYR A 60 3.02 0.27 3.46
CA TYR A 60 4.01 -0.76 3.21
C TYR A 60 3.42 -1.83 2.31
N LEU A 61 4.18 -2.28 1.32
CA LEU A 61 3.71 -3.34 0.43
C LEU A 61 3.66 -4.68 1.16
N VAL A 62 2.62 -5.47 0.85
CA VAL A 62 2.51 -6.85 1.30
C VAL A 62 2.75 -7.78 0.12
N GLY A 63 3.75 -8.65 0.26
CA GLY A 63 4.14 -9.62 -0.76
C GLY A 63 3.88 -11.07 -0.30
N PRO A 64 3.58 -12.00 -1.24
CA PRO A 64 3.46 -13.44 -0.95
C PRO A 64 4.82 -14.16 -0.91
N CYS A 65 5.92 -13.41 -0.90
CA CYS A 65 7.29 -13.90 -0.89
C CYS A 65 8.22 -12.92 -0.17
N LEU A 66 9.44 -13.35 0.10
CA LEU A 66 10.50 -12.47 0.55
C LEU A 66 10.80 -11.41 -0.52
N PRO A 67 11.25 -10.21 -0.10
CA PRO A 67 11.76 -9.21 -1.03
C PRO A 67 12.79 -9.79 -2.00
N PRO A 68 12.77 -9.39 -3.28
CA PRO A 68 13.76 -9.85 -4.26
C PRO A 68 15.18 -9.48 -3.83
N HIS A 69 16.12 -10.43 -3.96
CA HIS A 69 17.53 -10.22 -3.61
C HIS A 69 18.27 -9.25 -4.55
N ASP A 70 17.72 -9.01 -5.75
CA ASP A 70 18.26 -8.12 -6.77
C ASP A 70 17.79 -6.67 -6.62
N CYS A 71 17.12 -6.35 -5.51
CA CYS A 71 16.73 -5.00 -5.19
C CYS A 71 17.90 -4.27 -4.49
N ASP A 72 18.55 -3.32 -5.17
CA ASP A 72 19.74 -2.59 -4.65
C ASP A 72 19.55 -1.95 -3.26
N PHE A 73 18.30 -1.73 -2.85
CA PHE A 73 17.93 -1.07 -1.60
C PHE A 73 17.14 -1.96 -0.64
N MET A 74 16.95 -3.25 -0.95
CA MET A 74 16.15 -4.15 -0.11
C MET A 74 16.70 -5.56 -0.08
N THR A 75 16.88 -6.09 1.12
CA THR A 75 17.38 -7.45 1.36
C THR A 75 16.25 -8.35 1.85
N SER A 76 16.44 -9.67 1.74
CA SER A 76 15.40 -10.66 2.06
C SER A 76 14.89 -10.60 3.51
N GLU A 77 15.73 -10.17 4.44
CA GLU A 77 15.46 -10.01 5.86
C GLU A 77 14.80 -8.67 6.22
N MET A 78 14.65 -7.75 5.25
CA MET A 78 13.91 -6.50 5.42
C MET A 78 12.39 -6.70 5.29
N CYS A 79 11.87 -7.78 5.88
CA CYS A 79 10.45 -8.10 5.88
C CYS A 79 9.95 -8.46 7.29
N ILE A 80 8.62 -8.49 7.44
CA ILE A 80 7.94 -8.94 8.66
C ILE A 80 6.90 -9.97 8.24
N PRO A 81 6.96 -11.23 8.72
CA PRO A 81 5.95 -12.22 8.37
C PRO A 81 4.57 -11.82 8.94
N ILE A 82 3.51 -12.19 8.25
CA ILE A 82 2.13 -11.98 8.70
C ILE A 82 1.54 -13.33 9.09
N PHE A 83 1.13 -13.48 10.35
CA PHE A 83 0.56 -14.74 10.85
C PHE A 83 -0.67 -15.15 10.00
N PRO A 84 -0.73 -16.41 9.53
CA PRO A 84 -0.06 -17.60 10.07
C PRO A 84 1.36 -17.86 9.56
N ASN A 85 1.90 -17.06 8.65
CA ASN A 85 3.31 -17.17 8.27
C ASN A 85 4.21 -16.87 9.47
N ALA A 86 5.14 -17.76 9.78
CA ALA A 86 6.16 -17.58 10.82
C ALA A 86 7.59 -17.74 10.28
N SER A 87 7.76 -17.89 8.96
CA SER A 87 9.06 -18.08 8.33
C SER A 87 9.71 -16.73 8.07
N HIS A 88 10.82 -16.44 8.75
CA HIS A 88 11.68 -15.27 8.49
C HIS A 88 13.15 -15.71 8.47
N PRO A 89 14.00 -15.20 7.55
CA PRO A 89 15.41 -15.61 7.46
C PRO A 89 16.17 -15.51 8.80
N GLU A 90 15.97 -14.40 9.52
CA GLU A 90 16.60 -14.13 10.82
C GLU A 90 15.66 -14.38 12.03
N GLY A 91 14.54 -15.07 11.84
CA GLY A 91 13.64 -15.43 12.95
C GLY A 91 12.80 -14.31 13.55
N ARG A 92 12.52 -13.21 12.81
CA ARG A 92 11.63 -12.14 13.25
C ARG A 92 10.22 -12.68 13.54
N GLU A 93 9.63 -12.26 14.67
CA GLU A 93 8.27 -12.67 15.03
C GLU A 93 7.21 -12.12 14.05
N PRO A 94 6.17 -12.90 13.75
CA PRO A 94 5.12 -12.47 12.84
C PRO A 94 4.15 -11.48 13.48
N VAL A 95 3.64 -10.54 12.68
CA VAL A 95 2.49 -9.72 13.09
C VAL A 95 1.24 -10.59 13.18
N ARG A 96 0.40 -10.34 14.18
CA ARG A 96 -0.80 -11.15 14.46
C ARG A 96 -2.06 -10.30 14.32
N PRO A 97 -2.55 -10.10 13.08
CA PRO A 97 -3.80 -9.37 12.87
C PRO A 97 -4.98 -10.08 13.51
N GLN A 98 -6.01 -9.29 13.83
CA GLN A 98 -7.31 -9.78 14.27
C GLN A 98 -8.38 -9.19 13.33
N PRO A 99 -9.11 -10.02 12.56
CA PRO A 99 -9.02 -11.48 12.47
C PRO A 99 -7.70 -11.98 11.85
N VAL A 100 -7.44 -13.28 11.97
CA VAL A 100 -6.24 -13.93 11.37
C VAL A 100 -6.17 -13.62 9.88
N PHE A 101 -4.96 -13.37 9.39
CA PHE A 101 -4.75 -13.03 7.98
C PHE A 101 -5.15 -14.20 7.08
N PRO A 102 -5.82 -13.94 5.93
CA PRO A 102 -6.35 -15.01 5.09
C PRO A 102 -5.28 -15.80 4.33
N PHE A 103 -4.03 -15.32 4.27
CA PHE A 103 -2.94 -15.93 3.52
C PHE A 103 -1.78 -16.34 4.44
N ASP A 104 -1.18 -17.50 4.20
CA ASP A 104 -0.16 -18.13 5.06
C ASP A 104 1.29 -17.91 4.60
N ASN A 105 1.48 -17.16 3.52
CA ASN A 105 2.77 -16.89 2.91
C ASN A 105 3.05 -15.38 2.74
N CYS A 106 2.36 -14.52 3.49
CA CYS A 106 2.50 -13.08 3.34
C CYS A 106 3.53 -12.43 4.26
N TYR A 107 4.10 -11.33 3.77
CA TYR A 107 5.13 -10.53 4.40
C TYR A 107 4.86 -9.04 4.20
N ILE A 108 5.06 -8.22 5.23
CA ILE A 108 5.21 -6.77 5.08
C ILE A 108 6.65 -6.49 4.65
N TRP A 109 6.85 -5.84 3.50
CA TRP A 109 8.18 -5.45 3.02
C TRP A 109 8.58 -4.11 3.67
N SER A 110 9.19 -4.19 4.85
CA SER A 110 9.50 -3.02 5.69
C SER A 110 10.49 -2.03 5.08
N GLY A 111 11.32 -2.47 4.13
CA GLY A 111 12.26 -1.60 3.40
C GLY A 111 11.60 -0.75 2.31
N LEU A 112 10.35 -1.05 1.93
CA LEU A 112 9.66 -0.39 0.83
C LEU A 112 8.35 0.22 1.31
N ASN A 113 8.34 1.55 1.47
CA ASN A 113 7.14 2.32 1.78
C ASN A 113 6.83 3.34 0.69
N MET A 114 5.57 3.75 0.64
CA MET A 114 5.08 4.77 -0.28
C MET A 114 4.14 5.71 0.44
N LYS A 115 4.13 6.98 0.05
CA LYS A 115 3.10 7.93 0.49
C LYS A 115 1.98 7.96 -0.53
N ILE A 116 0.77 7.65 -0.09
CA ILE A 116 -0.43 7.68 -0.94
C ILE A 116 -1.38 8.78 -0.48
N ARG A 117 -2.24 9.21 -1.41
CA ARG A 117 -3.39 10.06 -1.13
C ARG A 117 -4.64 9.29 -1.51
N VAL A 118 -5.56 9.17 -0.56
CA VAL A 118 -6.86 8.56 -0.78
C VAL A 118 -7.87 9.68 -0.86
N CYS A 119 -8.43 9.90 -2.04
CA CYS A 119 -9.50 10.88 -2.23
C CYS A 119 -10.77 10.39 -1.54
N SER A 120 -11.48 11.28 -0.84
CA SER A 120 -12.83 10.98 -0.35
C SER A 120 -13.81 11.12 -1.51
N GLU A 121 -14.53 10.07 -1.88
CA GLU A 121 -15.72 10.24 -2.72
C GLU A 121 -16.88 10.83 -1.88
N PRO A 122 -17.79 11.61 -2.48
CA PRO A 122 -18.97 12.13 -1.79
C PRO A 122 -19.84 11.04 -1.13
N ASP A 123 -19.81 9.83 -1.67
CA ASP A 123 -20.67 8.70 -1.27
C ASP A 123 -19.99 7.70 -0.31
N GLY A 124 -18.73 7.96 0.11
CA GLY A 124 -17.97 7.09 1.03
C GLY A 124 -16.85 6.30 0.35
N PHE A 125 -16.26 5.35 1.08
CA PHE A 125 -15.25 4.41 0.56
C PHE A 125 -15.97 3.07 0.31
N ASP A 126 -15.96 2.57 -0.93
CA ASP A 126 -16.36 1.19 -1.28
C ASP A 126 -15.12 0.26 -1.27
#